data_AF-A0A645D568-F1
#
_entry.id   AF-A0A645D568-F1
#
_cell.length_a   1.000
_cell.length_b   1.000
_cell.length_c   1.000
_cell.angle_alpha   90.00
_cell.angle_beta   90.00
_cell.angle_gamma   90.00
#
_symmetry.space_group_name_H-M   'P 1'
#
loop_
_entity.id
_entity.type
_entity.pdbx_description
1 polymer ?
#
loop_
_entity_poly.entity_id
_entity_poly.type
_entity_poly.pdbx_seq_one_letter_code
_entity_poly.pdbx_strand_id
1 'polypeptide(L)' 'MEIPDQPGGLAAILNLLAEHNINLEYTYAFISRKVNEAYMVFRVEDTDAACEVLAASNVKLVSQEEMYNL' A
#
# COMPACT_ATOMS: atom_id res chain seq x y z
N MET A 1 -1.52 -3.01 -2.88
CA MET A 1 -1.68 -3.31 -1.44
C MET A 1 -3.11 -3.00 -1.02
N GLU A 2 -3.64 -3.75 -0.07
CA GLU A 2 -4.96 -3.49 0.54
C GLU A 2 -4.80 -2.54 1.73
N ILE A 3 -5.65 -1.52 1.81
CA ILE A 3 -5.73 -0.63 2.97
C ILE A 3 -7.15 -0.64 3.57
N PRO A 4 -7.28 -0.51 4.90
CA PRO A 4 -8.60 -0.34 5.53
C PRO A 4 -9.30 0.90 4.99
N ASP A 5 -10.55 0.74 4.56
CA ASP A 5 -11.42 1.85 4.11
C ASP A 5 -12.00 2.62 5.30
N GLN A 6 -11.12 3.29 6.06
CA GLN A 6 -11.47 4.14 7.19
C GLN A 6 -10.59 5.41 7.23
N PRO A 7 -11.06 6.50 7.84
CA PRO A 7 -10.26 7.71 8.00
C PRO A 7 -8.89 7.41 8.63
N GLY A 8 -7.83 7.90 7.98
CA GLY A 8 -6.44 7.72 8.46
C GLY A 8 -5.73 6.45 7.97
N GLY A 9 -6.41 5.53 7.27
CA GLY A 9 -5.78 4.32 6.73
C GLY A 9 -4.56 4.60 5.85
N LEU A 10 -4.68 5.55 4.91
CA LEU A 10 -3.57 6.01 4.08
C LEU A 10 -2.47 6.70 4.90
N ALA A 11 -2.85 7.54 5.87
CA ALA A 11 -1.89 8.28 6.68
C ALA A 11 -0.97 7.35 7.47
N ALA A 12 -1.49 6.22 7.98
CA ALA A 12 -0.69 5.20 8.66
C ALA A 12 0.40 4.62 7.75
N ILE A 13 0.07 4.32 6.49
CA ILE A 13 1.04 3.80 5.52
C ILE A 13 2.09 4.85 5.16
N LEU A 14 1.68 6.10 4.94
CA LEU A 14 2.62 7.18 4.60
C LEU A 14 3.59 7.48 5.75
N ASN A 15 3.10 7.47 7.00
CA ASN A 15 3.94 7.65 8.17
C ASN A 15 4.97 6.53 8.29
N LEU A 16 4.54 5.28 8.06
CA LEU A 16 5.43 4.13 8.09
C LEU A 16 6.57 4.26 7.05
N LEU A 17 6.25 4.67 5.82
CA LEU A 17 7.29 4.91 4.80
C LEU A 17 8.23 6.06 5.20
N ALA A 18 7.68 7.13 5.78
CA ALA A 18 8.46 8.28 6.23
C ALA A 18 9.42 7.94 7.38
N GLU A 19 8.97 7.16 8.37
CA GLU A 19 9.80 6.68 9.49
C GLU A 19 11.01 5.87 9.03
N HIS A 20 10.86 5.17 7.90
CA HIS A 20 11.91 4.37 7.28
C HIS A 20 12.69 5.12 6.18
N ASN A 21 12.48 6.43 6.00
CA ASN A 21 13.10 7.26 4.96
C ASN A 21 12.88 6.75 3.53
N ILE A 22 11.71 6.18 3.26
CA ILE A 22 11.34 5.67 1.93
C ILE A 22 10.55 6.76 1.21
N ASN A 23 11.14 7.30 0.14
CA ASN A 23 10.50 8.35 -0.63
C ASN A 23 9.40 7.81 -1.56
N LEU A 24 8.25 8.48 -1.56
CA LEU A 24 7.11 8.18 -2.44
C LEU A 24 7.16 9.08 -3.67
N GLU A 25 7.17 8.49 -4.86
CA GLU A 25 7.13 9.23 -6.13
C GLU A 25 5.69 9.59 -6.51
N TYR A 26 4.81 8.57 -6.54
CA TYR A 26 3.40 8.76 -6.82
C TYR A 26 2.56 7.59 -6.28
N THR A 27 1.27 7.83 -6.17
CA THR A 27 0.30 6.83 -5.72
C THR A 27 -0.95 6.86 -6.58
N TYR A 28 -1.52 5.68 -6.83
CA TYR A 28 -2.83 5.51 -7.44
C TYR A 28 -3.73 4.71 -6.51
N ALA A 29 -4.98 5.13 -6.38
CA ALA A 29 -6.02 4.41 -5.64
C ALA A 29 -7.06 3.85 -6.60
N PHE A 30 -7.44 2.60 -6.40
CA PHE A 30 -8.51 1.94 -7.13
C PHE A 30 -9.51 1.37 -6.13
N ILE A 31 -10.79 1.63 -6.37
CA ILE A 31 -11.88 1.09 -5.56
C ILE A 31 -12.19 -0.30 -6.09
N SER A 32 -12.12 -1.31 -5.22
CA SER A 32 -12.52 -2.67 -5.55
C SER A 32 -14.04 -2.83 -5.47
N ARG A 33 -14.56 -3.86 -6.15
CA ARG A 33 -15.98 -4.26 -6.03
C ARG A 33 -16.31 -4.85 -4.66
N LYS A 34 -15.31 -5.22 -3.85
CA LYS A 34 -15.51 -5.67 -2.48
C LYS A 34 -15.70 -4.48 -1.54
N VAL A 35 -16.76 -4.55 -0.76
CA VAL A 35 -17.11 -3.55 0.26
C VAL A 35 -16.01 -3.51 1.33
N ASN A 36 -15.56 -2.30 1.70
CA ASN A 36 -14.54 -2.00 2.70
C ASN A 36 -13.07 -2.32 2.32
N GLU A 37 -12.78 -2.60 1.05
CA GLU A 37 -11.41 -2.81 0.56
C GLU A 37 -11.03 -1.74 -0.48
N ALA A 38 -9.99 -0.96 -0.19
CA ALA A 38 -9.36 -0.06 -1.15
C ALA A 38 -7.98 -0.58 -1.56
N TYR A 39 -7.70 -0.58 -2.86
CA TYR A 39 -6.41 -0.98 -3.40
C TYR A 39 -5.60 0.25 -3.73
N MET A 40 -4.33 0.23 -3.30
CA MET A 40 -3.39 1.27 -3.68
C MET A 40 -2.14 0.71 -4.36
N VAL A 41 -1.66 1.47 -5.34
CA VAL A 41 -0.42 1.24 -6.06
C VAL A 41 0.52 2.37 -5.71
N PHE A 42 1.64 2.03 -5.07
CA PHE A 42 2.64 2.98 -4.65
C PHE A 42 3.87 2.81 -5.53
N ARG A 43 4.36 3.91 -6.08
CA ARG A 43 5.70 3.98 -6.64
C ARG A 43 6.60 4.65 -5.63
N VAL A 44 7.62 3.91 -5.20
CA VAL A 44 8.62 4.34 -4.23
C VAL A 44 10.01 4.22 -4.85
N GLU A 45 10.96 4.97 -4.30
CA GLU A 45 12.36 4.95 -4.73
C GLU A 45 13.00 3.57 -4.49
N ASP A 46 12.79 2.99 -3.31
CA ASP A 46 13.26 1.66 -2.93
C ASP A 46 12.07 0.72 -2.69
N THR A 47 11.80 -0.14 -3.67
CA THR A 47 10.66 -1.06 -3.62
C THR A 47 10.91 -2.22 -2.66
N ASP A 48 12.16 -2.69 -2.54
CA ASP A 48 12.49 -3.83 -1.70
C ASP A 48 12.38 -3.44 -0.22
N ALA A 49 12.96 -2.30 0.17
CA ALA A 49 12.83 -1.75 1.51
C ALA A 49 11.36 -1.47 1.88
N ALA A 50 10.57 -0.93 0.95
CA ALA A 50 9.15 -0.69 1.17
C ALA A 50 8.37 -2.00 1.39
N CYS A 51 8.65 -3.03 0.60
CA CYS A 51 8.01 -4.33 0.76
C CYS A 51 8.31 -4.93 2.12
N GLU A 52 9.56 -4.87 2.58
CA GLU A 52 9.98 -5.38 3.89
C GLU A 52 9.25 -4.67 5.04
N VAL A 53 9.26 -3.33 5.02
CA VAL A 53 8.63 -2.49 6.06
C VAL A 53 7.12 -2.68 6.12
N LEU A 54 6.47 -2.72 4.95
CA LEU A 54 5.02 -2.93 4.85
C LEU A 54 4.63 -4.34 5.30
N ALA A 55 5.36 -5.37 4.87
CA ALA A 55 5.11 -6.75 5.29
C ALA A 55 5.30 -6.93 6.81
N ALA A 56 6.35 -6.32 7.39
CA ALA A 56 6.58 -6.33 8.83
C ALA A 56 5.45 -5.64 9.63
N SER A 57 4.77 -4.68 9.02
CA SER A 57 3.64 -3.94 9.61
C SER A 57 2.28 -4.59 9.35
N ASN A 58 2.27 -5.85 8.91
CA ASN A 58 1.07 -6.64 8.63
C ASN A 58 0.17 -6.03 7.53
N VAL A 59 0.77 -5.24 6.64
CA VAL A 59 0.10 -4.70 5.45
C VAL A 59 0.13 -5.75 4.36
N LYS A 60 -1.06 -6.10 3.83
CA LYS A 60 -1.16 -7.08 2.76
C LYS A 60 -0.71 -6.48 1.43
N LEU A 61 0.46 -6.92 0.96
CA LEU A 61 0.93 -6.67 -0.39
C LEU A 61 0.14 -7.54 -1.37
N VAL A 62 -0.13 -6.98 -2.55
CA VAL A 62 -0.92 -7.63 -3.59
C VAL A 62 0.05 -8.07 -4.67
N SER A 63 0.04 -9.37 -4.99
CA SER A 63 0.84 -9.93 -6.08
C SER A 63 0.33 -9.46 -7.44
N GLN A 64 1.17 -9.57 -8.47
CA GLN A 64 0.73 -9.26 -9.84
C GLN A 64 -0.45 -10.14 -10.27
N GLU A 65 -0.45 -11.42 -9.87
CA GLU A 65 -1.53 -12.36 -10.20
C GLU A 65 -2.85 -11.93 -9.55
N GLU A 66 -2.84 -11.54 -8.27
CA GLU A 66 -4.02 -10.99 -7.61
C GLU A 66 -4.48 -9.70 -8.31
N MET A 67 -3.56 -8.83 -8.72
CA MET A 67 -3.88 -7.58 -9.43
C MET A 67 -4.56 -7.82 -10.78
N TYR A 68 -4.15 -8.82 -11.56
CA TYR A 68 -4.81 -9.17 -12.83
C TYR A 68 -6.21 -9.75 -12.65
N ASN A 69 -6.52 -10.26 -11.46
CA ASN A 69 -7.78 -10.91 -11.13
C ASN A 69 -8.74 -10.02 -10.32
N LEU A 70 -8.39 -8.76 -10.06
CA LEU A 70 -9.26 -7.72 -9.46
C LEU A 70 -10.24 -7.12 -10.47
#